data_AF-A0A3A8HZY0-F1
#
_entry.id   AF-A0A3A8HZY0-F1
#
_cell.length_a   1.000
_cell.length_b   1.000
_cell.length_c   1.000
_cell.angle_alpha   90.00
_cell.angle_beta   90.00
_cell.angle_gamma   90.00
#
_symmetry.space_group_name_H-M   'P 1'
#
loop_
_entity.id
_entity.type
_entity.pdbx_description
1 polymer ?
#
loop_
_entity_poly.entity_id
_entity_poly.type
_entity_poly.pdbx_seq_one_letter_code
_entity_poly.pdbx_strand_id
1 'polypeptide(L)'
;MVLALSLLALTLSAAPAAPSSGRALNTQGFRLYQSGRYPEALEKFQAAAQASPDYALAHYNAAATLGLLRKQGKVCEYSAHRDVIVEKLATAVRLDARRLQRAKEDRDLDVIRDTLGWQKLLGRTPERVADVPALLRAVSWYGPGVGVYGTTRALKFQNGGRVELWKRDVDDSGTPRESRTPGTYTVKGRTVEVKLPNAAPVTGTLSEAGALTFPEPLGGFTDSPSECDA
;
A
#
# COMPACT_ATOMS: atom_id res chain seq x y z
N MET A 1 1.15 -9.35 76.27
CA MET A 1 -0.11 -9.47 75.50
C MET A 1 0.17 -8.97 74.10
N VAL A 2 0.17 -9.86 73.11
CA VAL A 2 0.62 -9.64 71.73
C VAL A 2 -0.47 -8.92 70.95
N LEU A 3 -0.18 -7.76 70.37
CA LEU A 3 -1.04 -7.08 69.39
C LEU A 3 -0.63 -7.57 68.00
N ALA A 4 -1.36 -8.55 67.48
CA ALA A 4 -1.36 -8.93 66.08
C ALA A 4 -2.53 -8.22 65.40
N LEU A 5 -2.25 -7.23 64.54
CA LEU A 5 -3.23 -6.72 63.58
C LEU A 5 -2.81 -7.20 62.18
N SER A 6 -3.62 -8.12 61.67
CA SER A 6 -3.46 -8.82 60.41
C SER A 6 -3.52 -7.88 59.21
N LEU A 7 -2.52 -7.98 58.34
CA LEU A 7 -2.49 -7.36 57.02
C LEU A 7 -3.58 -8.02 56.14
N LEU A 8 -4.66 -7.31 55.85
CA LEU A 8 -5.67 -7.75 54.88
C LEU A 8 -5.14 -7.44 53.47
N ALA A 9 -4.42 -8.39 52.86
CA ALA A 9 -4.03 -8.29 51.46
C ALA A 9 -5.28 -8.45 50.58
N LEU A 10 -5.79 -7.33 50.03
CA LEU A 10 -6.78 -7.35 48.97
C LEU A 10 -6.10 -7.89 47.70
N THR A 11 -6.24 -9.19 47.46
CA THR A 11 -5.95 -9.74 46.13
C THR A 11 -7.09 -9.33 45.20
N LEU A 12 -6.84 -8.35 44.33
CA LEU A 12 -7.70 -8.13 43.17
C LEU A 12 -7.63 -9.39 42.29
N SER A 13 -8.64 -10.25 42.41
CA SER A 13 -8.83 -11.32 41.44
C SER A 13 -9.24 -10.66 40.13
N ALA A 14 -8.30 -10.59 39.18
CA ALA A 14 -8.58 -10.13 37.82
C ALA A 14 -9.49 -11.17 37.15
N ALA A 15 -10.80 -10.96 37.22
CA ALA A 15 -11.74 -11.70 36.39
C ALA A 15 -11.34 -11.52 34.92
N PRO A 16 -11.40 -12.58 34.08
CA PRO A 16 -11.08 -12.45 32.67
C PRO A 16 -12.01 -11.39 32.06
N ALA A 17 -11.43 -10.28 31.60
CA ALA A 17 -12.18 -9.23 30.93
C ALA A 17 -12.97 -9.88 29.78
N ALA A 18 -14.29 -9.65 29.75
CA ALA A 18 -15.11 -10.08 28.63
C ALA A 18 -14.43 -9.63 27.32
N PRO A 19 -14.44 -10.45 26.25
CA PRO A 19 -13.83 -10.04 24.99
C PRO A 19 -14.38 -8.68 24.60
N SER A 20 -13.51 -7.69 24.38
CA SER A 20 -13.97 -6.43 23.80
C SER A 20 -14.72 -6.76 22.52
N SER A 21 -15.84 -6.06 22.26
CA SER A 21 -16.69 -6.29 21.10
C SER A 21 -15.88 -6.37 19.79
N GLY A 22 -14.79 -5.58 19.67
CA GLY A 22 -13.84 -5.65 18.56
C GLY A 22 -13.14 -7.00 18.38
N ARG A 23 -12.71 -7.68 19.45
CA ARG A 23 -12.07 -9.00 19.34
C ARG A 23 -13.05 -10.07 18.85
N ALA A 24 -14.29 -10.03 19.34
CA ALA A 24 -15.34 -10.94 18.92
C ALA A 24 -15.69 -10.75 17.43
N LEU A 25 -15.89 -9.50 17.00
CA LEU A 25 -16.13 -9.15 15.60
C LEU A 25 -14.97 -9.58 14.69
N ASN A 26 -13.72 -9.36 15.10
CA ASN A 26 -12.57 -9.81 14.35
C ASN A 26 -12.50 -11.34 14.23
N THR A 27 -12.87 -12.07 15.28
CA THR A 27 -12.92 -13.54 15.23
C THR A 27 -13.98 -14.02 14.25
N GLN A 28 -15.14 -13.37 14.22
CA GLN A 28 -16.18 -13.64 13.23
C GLN A 28 -15.70 -13.34 11.81
N GLY A 29 -15.07 -12.17 11.60
CA GLY A 29 -14.48 -11.79 10.31
C GLY A 29 -13.44 -12.79 9.83
N PHE A 30 -12.60 -13.30 10.74
CA PHE A 30 -11.60 -14.30 10.40
C PHE A 30 -12.22 -15.64 9.96
N ARG A 31 -13.31 -16.07 10.60
CA ARG A 31 -14.05 -17.27 10.14
C ARG A 31 -14.66 -17.06 8.74
N LEU A 32 -15.22 -15.88 8.49
CA LEU A 32 -15.76 -15.52 7.17
C LEU A 32 -14.66 -15.50 6.11
N TYR A 33 -13.50 -14.92 6.44
CA TYR A 33 -12.31 -14.90 5.60
C TYR A 33 -11.86 -16.31 5.20
N GLN A 34 -11.74 -17.22 6.18
CA GLN A 34 -11.37 -18.62 5.94
C GLN A 34 -12.40 -19.37 5.08
N SER A 35 -13.67 -18.95 5.12
CA SER A 35 -14.73 -19.49 4.26
C SER A 35 -14.80 -18.84 2.86
N GLY A 36 -13.88 -17.93 2.52
CA GLY A 36 -13.86 -17.22 1.24
C GLY A 36 -14.89 -16.09 1.10
N ARG A 37 -15.60 -15.76 2.18
CA ARG A 37 -16.63 -14.71 2.24
C ARG A 37 -15.97 -13.36 2.55
N TYR A 38 -15.16 -12.89 1.60
CA TYR A 38 -14.31 -11.71 1.80
C TYR A 38 -15.08 -10.39 2.00
N PRO A 39 -16.17 -10.10 1.28
CA PRO A 39 -16.99 -8.92 1.55
C PRO A 39 -17.49 -8.85 3.00
N GLU A 40 -18.10 -9.94 3.48
CA GLU A 40 -18.63 -9.98 4.85
C GLU A 40 -17.50 -10.01 5.89
N ALA A 41 -16.36 -10.63 5.57
CA ALA A 41 -15.18 -10.57 6.43
C ALA A 41 -14.68 -9.14 6.60
N LEU A 42 -14.61 -8.37 5.51
CA LEU A 42 -14.19 -6.97 5.51
C LEU A 42 -15.11 -6.12 6.40
N GLU A 43 -16.44 -6.27 6.27
CA GLU A 43 -17.41 -5.59 7.14
C GLU A 43 -17.14 -5.88 8.62
N LYS A 44 -16.89 -7.14 8.98
CA LYS A 44 -16.61 -7.51 10.38
C LYS A 44 -15.28 -6.96 10.88
N PHE A 45 -14.24 -6.92 10.04
CA PHE A 45 -12.96 -6.32 10.42
C PHE A 45 -13.06 -4.79 10.57
N GLN A 46 -13.84 -4.11 9.71
CA GLN A 46 -14.11 -2.69 9.83
C GLN A 46 -14.91 -2.37 11.10
N ALA A 47 -15.97 -3.14 11.38
CA ALA A 47 -16.73 -3.00 12.62
C ALA A 47 -15.85 -3.28 13.85
N ALA A 48 -14.94 -4.26 13.77
CA ALA A 48 -13.98 -4.52 14.83
C ALA A 48 -13.03 -3.34 15.09
N ALA A 49 -12.54 -2.71 14.02
CA ALA A 49 -11.67 -1.53 14.11
C ALA A 49 -12.42 -0.29 14.62
N GLN A 50 -13.72 -0.14 14.31
CA GLN A 50 -14.55 0.92 14.90
C GLN A 50 -14.79 0.70 16.39
N ALA A 51 -15.11 -0.54 16.78
CA ALA A 51 -15.38 -0.89 18.17
C ALA A 51 -14.11 -0.90 19.05
N SER A 52 -12.95 -1.14 18.47
CA SER A 52 -11.66 -1.13 19.16
C SER A 52 -10.56 -0.58 18.23
N PRO A 53 -10.42 0.75 18.12
CA PRO A 53 -9.48 1.39 17.20
C PRO A 53 -8.00 1.04 17.43
N ASP A 54 -7.64 0.63 18.65
CA ASP A 54 -6.31 0.19 19.07
C ASP A 54 -6.04 -1.30 18.80
N TYR A 55 -7.03 -2.04 18.29
CA TYR A 55 -6.88 -3.46 18.02
C TYR A 55 -6.19 -3.71 16.68
N ALA A 56 -4.85 -3.79 16.72
CA ALA A 56 -3.98 -3.96 15.55
C ALA A 56 -4.44 -5.06 14.56
N LEU A 57 -4.97 -6.17 15.07
CA LEU A 57 -5.42 -7.30 14.24
C LEU A 57 -6.62 -6.96 13.34
N ALA A 58 -7.54 -6.10 13.79
CA ALA A 58 -8.69 -5.69 12.98
C ALA A 58 -8.22 -4.90 11.75
N HIS A 59 -7.31 -3.94 11.94
CA HIS A 59 -6.70 -3.17 10.86
C HIS A 59 -5.87 -4.05 9.91
N TYR A 60 -5.08 -4.98 10.46
CA TYR A 60 -4.30 -5.93 9.67
C TYR A 60 -5.18 -6.80 8.77
N ASN A 61 -6.22 -7.40 9.36
CA ASN A 61 -7.11 -8.30 8.63
C ASN A 61 -7.95 -7.56 7.59
N ALA A 62 -8.35 -6.31 7.87
CA ALA A 62 -8.99 -5.45 6.87
C ALA A 62 -8.03 -5.17 5.69
N ALA A 63 -6.76 -4.83 5.95
CA ALA A 63 -5.76 -4.60 4.91
C ALA A 63 -5.56 -5.84 4.02
N ALA A 64 -5.40 -7.03 4.62
CA ALA A 64 -5.24 -8.28 3.89
C ALA A 64 -6.49 -8.62 3.05
N THR A 65 -7.68 -8.43 3.61
CA THR A 65 -8.95 -8.69 2.90
C THR A 65 -9.16 -7.74 1.72
N LEU A 66 -8.83 -6.46 1.88
CA LEU A 66 -8.81 -5.50 0.77
C LEU A 66 -7.78 -5.91 -0.29
N GLY A 67 -6.59 -6.37 0.12
CA GLY A 67 -5.58 -6.90 -0.79
C GLY A 67 -6.09 -8.08 -1.63
N LEU A 68 -6.84 -9.01 -1.04
CA LEU A 68 -7.51 -10.10 -1.76
C LEU A 68 -8.59 -9.60 -2.73
N LEU A 69 -9.47 -8.70 -2.29
CA LEU A 69 -10.52 -8.14 -3.14
C LEU A 69 -9.95 -7.38 -4.33
N ARG A 70 -8.85 -6.66 -4.13
CA ARG A 70 -8.07 -6.03 -5.20
C ARG A 70 -7.55 -7.05 -6.21
N LYS A 71 -6.97 -8.17 -5.75
CA LYS A 71 -6.51 -9.24 -6.66
C LYS A 71 -7.65 -9.86 -7.47
N GLN A 72 -8.88 -9.82 -6.94
CA GLN A 72 -10.08 -10.27 -7.64
C GLN A 72 -10.65 -9.22 -8.60
N GLY A 73 -9.96 -8.08 -8.80
CA GLY A 73 -10.42 -6.99 -9.66
C GLY A 73 -11.50 -6.10 -9.03
N LYS A 74 -11.81 -6.29 -7.74
CA LYS A 74 -12.92 -5.60 -7.06
C LYS A 74 -12.47 -4.31 -6.37
N VAL A 75 -11.61 -3.54 -7.04
CA VAL A 75 -11.00 -2.32 -6.47
C VAL A 75 -12.08 -1.29 -6.13
N CYS A 76 -12.90 -0.91 -7.11
CA CYS A 76 -13.89 0.15 -6.93
C CYS A 76 -15.05 -0.28 -6.03
N GLU A 77 -15.53 -1.53 -6.19
CA GLU A 77 -16.66 -2.08 -5.42
C GLU A 77 -16.41 -2.05 -3.89
N TYR A 78 -15.16 -2.25 -3.46
CA TYR A 78 -14.80 -2.31 -2.03
C TYR A 78 -13.81 -1.23 -1.60
N SER A 79 -13.55 -0.23 -2.45
CA SER A 79 -12.51 0.79 -2.21
C SER A 79 -11.14 0.16 -1.88
N ALA A 80 -10.79 -0.94 -2.54
CA ALA A 80 -9.54 -1.68 -2.34
C ALA A 80 -8.35 -1.04 -3.08
N HIS A 81 -8.23 0.28 -2.93
CA HIS A 81 -7.10 1.06 -3.44
C HIS A 81 -5.84 0.80 -2.62
N ARG A 82 -4.67 0.96 -3.25
CA ARG A 82 -3.38 0.59 -2.65
C ARG A 82 -3.06 1.46 -1.44
N ASP A 83 -3.38 2.74 -1.50
CA ASP A 83 -3.24 3.71 -0.41
C ASP A 83 -4.11 3.34 0.79
N VAL A 84 -5.37 2.94 0.58
CA VAL A 84 -6.28 2.49 1.65
C VAL A 84 -5.73 1.22 2.32
N ILE A 85 -5.22 0.26 1.54
CA ILE A 85 -4.60 -0.96 2.07
C ILE A 85 -3.36 -0.61 2.90
N VAL A 86 -2.49 0.27 2.38
CA VAL A 86 -1.30 0.76 3.08
C VAL A 86 -1.68 1.47 4.38
N GLU A 87 -2.69 2.33 4.39
CA GLU A 87 -3.11 3.08 5.58
C GLU A 87 -3.58 2.14 6.70
N LYS A 88 -4.41 1.16 6.36
CA LYS A 88 -4.88 0.12 7.29
C LYS A 88 -3.69 -0.68 7.84
N LEU A 89 -2.78 -1.11 6.98
CA LEU A 89 -1.58 -1.83 7.40
C LEU A 89 -0.66 -0.95 8.27
N ALA A 90 -0.44 0.30 7.91
CA ALA A 90 0.38 1.24 8.67
C ALA A 90 -0.19 1.48 10.07
N THR A 91 -1.51 1.58 10.19
CA THR A 91 -2.19 1.62 11.48
C THR A 91 -1.94 0.35 12.28
N ALA A 92 -2.07 -0.83 11.67
CA ALA A 92 -1.79 -2.10 12.33
C ALA A 92 -0.33 -2.21 12.82
N VAL A 93 0.63 -1.79 12.00
CA VAL A 93 2.07 -1.80 12.35
C VAL A 93 2.39 -0.80 13.45
N ARG A 94 1.76 0.38 13.45
CA ARG A 94 1.91 1.37 14.51
C ARG A 94 1.42 0.85 15.86
N LEU A 95 0.32 0.08 15.86
CA LEU A 95 -0.26 -0.51 17.07
C LEU A 95 0.49 -1.77 17.54
N ASP A 96 1.01 -2.57 16.61
CA ASP A 96 1.82 -3.76 16.89
C ASP A 96 2.87 -3.94 15.78
N ALA A 97 4.11 -3.54 16.04
CA ALA A 97 5.18 -3.56 15.05
C ALA A 97 5.46 -4.96 14.45
N ARG A 98 5.11 -6.04 15.17
CA ARG A 98 5.24 -7.43 14.67
C ARG A 98 4.37 -7.70 13.45
N ARG A 99 3.31 -6.91 13.23
CA ARG A 99 2.45 -7.02 12.03
C ARG A 99 3.24 -6.83 10.74
N LEU A 100 4.31 -6.04 10.77
CA LEU A 100 5.15 -5.84 9.58
C LEU A 100 5.88 -7.12 9.17
N GLN A 101 6.35 -7.92 10.13
CA GLN A 101 7.01 -9.19 9.80
C GLN A 101 6.03 -10.16 9.15
N ARG A 102 4.81 -10.24 9.70
CA ARG A 102 3.75 -11.05 9.11
C ARG A 102 3.38 -10.55 7.69
N ALA A 103 3.27 -9.25 7.50
CA ALA A 103 2.91 -8.65 6.21
C ALA A 103 3.91 -8.96 5.09
N LYS A 104 5.20 -9.14 5.40
CA LYS A 104 6.24 -9.50 4.41
C LYS A 104 6.05 -10.90 3.83
N GLU A 105 5.41 -11.78 4.59
CA GLU A 105 5.15 -13.18 4.21
C GLU A 105 3.73 -13.36 3.67
N ASP A 106 2.84 -12.44 4.01
CA ASP A 106 1.45 -12.44 3.59
C ASP A 106 1.32 -12.08 2.11
N ARG A 107 0.88 -13.05 1.32
CA ARG A 107 0.70 -12.87 -0.11
C ARG A 107 -0.42 -11.90 -0.40
N ASP A 108 -1.42 -11.78 0.47
CA ASP A 108 -2.59 -10.95 0.22
C ASP A 108 -2.22 -9.46 0.12
N LEU A 109 -1.08 -9.10 0.72
CA LEU A 109 -0.47 -7.78 0.65
C LEU A 109 0.57 -7.61 -0.46
N ASP A 110 0.76 -8.60 -1.36
CA ASP A 110 1.67 -8.48 -2.52
C ASP A 110 1.36 -7.24 -3.37
N VAL A 111 0.08 -6.89 -3.48
CA VAL A 111 -0.45 -5.78 -4.30
C VAL A 111 0.01 -4.38 -3.88
N ILE A 112 0.58 -4.24 -2.69
CA ILE A 112 1.10 -2.96 -2.19
C ILE A 112 2.63 -2.92 -2.08
N ARG A 113 3.35 -4.02 -2.37
CA ARG A 113 4.80 -4.10 -2.11
C ARG A 113 5.64 -3.14 -2.94
N ASP A 114 5.11 -2.71 -4.07
CA ASP A 114 5.68 -1.73 -4.99
C ASP A 114 5.02 -0.34 -4.86
N THR A 115 4.56 0.01 -3.65
CA THR A 115 4.13 1.38 -3.28
C THR A 115 5.19 2.08 -2.45
N LEU A 116 5.21 3.41 -2.48
CA LEU A 116 5.98 4.24 -1.55
C LEU A 116 5.54 4.01 -0.12
N GLY A 117 4.24 3.82 0.11
CA GLY A 117 3.68 3.51 1.42
C GLY A 117 4.30 2.26 2.07
N TRP A 118 4.40 1.17 1.31
CA TRP A 118 5.10 -0.03 1.76
C TRP A 118 6.60 0.21 1.99
N GLN A 119 7.27 0.95 1.11
CA GLN A 119 8.69 1.29 1.31
C GLN A 119 8.91 2.10 2.60
N LYS A 120 7.99 3.01 2.95
CA LYS A 120 8.00 3.76 4.21
C LYS A 120 7.89 2.83 5.42
N LEU A 121 7.02 1.81 5.37
CA LEU A 121 6.95 0.79 6.43
C LEU A 121 8.26 0.00 6.57
N LEU A 122 9.04 -0.13 5.50
CA LEU A 122 10.37 -0.75 5.51
C LEU A 122 11.50 0.24 5.90
N GLY A 123 11.19 1.49 6.22
CA GLY A 123 12.15 2.51 6.66
C GLY A 123 12.84 3.28 5.52
N ARG A 124 12.38 3.13 4.26
CA ARG A 124 12.84 3.93 3.12
C ARG A 124 11.87 5.06 2.84
N THR A 125 12.39 6.25 2.54
CA THR A 125 11.54 7.43 2.47
C THR A 125 12.03 8.43 1.41
N PRO A 126 11.14 9.02 0.59
CA PRO A 126 11.54 9.97 -0.48
C PRO A 126 12.21 11.25 0.04
N GLU A 127 11.99 11.61 1.30
CA GLU A 127 12.64 12.70 2.01
C GLU A 127 14.16 12.45 2.13
N ARG A 128 14.59 11.18 2.23
CA ARG A 128 16.00 10.80 2.33
C ARG A 128 16.60 10.58 0.94
N VAL A 129 17.49 11.49 0.51
CA VAL A 129 18.16 11.42 -0.81
C VAL A 129 18.84 10.08 -1.06
N ALA A 130 19.43 9.46 -0.04
CA ALA A 130 20.10 8.16 -0.16
C ALA A 130 19.15 7.01 -0.55
N ASP A 131 17.85 7.13 -0.27
CA ASP A 131 16.86 6.09 -0.60
C ASP A 131 16.34 6.21 -2.04
N VAL A 132 16.49 7.38 -2.69
CA VAL A 132 15.92 7.68 -4.02
C VAL A 132 16.23 6.59 -5.05
N PRO A 133 17.48 6.11 -5.24
CA PRO A 133 17.74 5.07 -6.21
C PRO A 133 16.99 3.76 -5.92
N ALA A 134 16.87 3.38 -4.64
CA ALA A 134 16.16 2.18 -4.25
C ALA A 134 14.64 2.33 -4.44
N LEU A 135 14.08 3.49 -4.08
CA LEU A 135 12.67 3.81 -4.27
C LEU A 135 12.26 3.78 -5.74
N LEU A 136 13.05 4.39 -6.63
CA LEU A 136 12.79 4.36 -8.08
C LEU A 136 12.58 2.94 -8.60
N ARG A 137 13.43 1.99 -8.16
CA ARG A 137 13.36 0.59 -8.61
C ARG A 137 12.27 -0.22 -7.90
N ALA A 138 12.01 0.08 -6.63
CA ALA A 138 11.06 -0.69 -5.84
C ALA A 138 9.60 -0.33 -6.15
N VAL A 139 9.34 0.92 -6.53
CA VAL A 139 8.00 1.47 -6.77
C VAL A 139 7.60 1.30 -8.24
N SER A 140 6.31 1.08 -8.49
CA SER A 140 5.72 1.21 -9.83
C SER A 140 5.14 2.60 -10.00
N TRP A 141 5.54 3.31 -11.05
CA TRP A 141 5.25 4.73 -11.25
C TRP A 141 4.20 4.89 -12.35
N TYR A 142 3.03 5.41 -12.00
CA TYR A 142 1.88 5.56 -12.88
C TYR A 142 1.65 7.03 -13.20
N GLY A 143 1.47 7.35 -14.47
CA GLY A 143 1.04 8.66 -14.89
C GLY A 143 -0.41 8.96 -14.47
N PRO A 144 -0.87 10.21 -14.62
CA PRO A 144 -2.25 10.56 -14.36
C PRO A 144 -3.22 9.76 -15.24
N GLY A 145 -4.44 9.57 -14.75
CA GLY A 145 -5.51 8.99 -15.56
C GLY A 145 -5.96 9.92 -16.68
N VAL A 146 -6.43 9.35 -17.80
CA VAL A 146 -6.97 10.10 -18.94
C VAL A 146 -8.43 9.70 -19.16
N GLY A 147 -9.36 10.53 -18.69
CA GLY A 147 -10.80 10.27 -18.79
C GLY A 147 -11.18 8.89 -18.24
N VAL A 148 -12.04 8.18 -18.97
CA VAL A 148 -12.50 6.81 -18.65
C VAL A 148 -11.46 5.72 -18.91
N TYR A 149 -10.29 6.05 -19.45
CA TYR A 149 -9.26 5.05 -19.76
C TYR A 149 -8.32 4.77 -18.58
N GLY A 150 -8.47 5.54 -17.50
CA GLY A 150 -7.59 5.46 -16.33
C GLY A 150 -6.15 5.72 -16.70
N THR A 151 -5.23 5.04 -16.04
CA THR A 151 -3.78 5.20 -16.27
C THR A 151 -3.37 4.76 -17.67
N THR A 152 -2.79 5.66 -18.46
CA THR A 152 -2.33 5.37 -19.83
C THR A 152 -0.81 5.30 -19.98
N ARG A 153 -0.04 5.56 -18.92
CA ARG A 153 1.42 5.45 -18.95
C ARG A 153 2.00 5.06 -17.61
N ALA A 154 3.12 4.35 -17.63
CA ALA A 154 3.85 3.95 -16.43
C ALA A 154 5.34 3.79 -16.69
N LEU A 155 6.17 4.06 -15.68
CA LEU A 155 7.62 3.83 -15.70
C LEU A 155 7.99 2.70 -14.73
N LYS A 156 8.83 1.78 -15.19
CA LYS A 156 9.44 0.75 -14.35
C LYS A 156 10.96 0.83 -14.41
N PHE A 157 11.58 1.26 -13.31
CA PHE A 157 13.03 1.31 -13.18
C PHE A 157 13.57 -0.04 -12.68
N GLN A 158 14.74 -0.42 -13.19
CA GLN A 158 15.39 -1.69 -12.92
C GLN A 158 16.86 -1.50 -12.56
N ASN A 159 17.52 -2.60 -12.16
CA ASN A 159 18.97 -2.62 -11.97
C ASN A 159 19.71 -2.39 -13.29
N GLY A 160 20.95 -1.90 -13.19
CA GLY A 160 21.80 -1.63 -14.35
C GLY A 160 21.35 -0.42 -15.18
N GLY A 161 20.67 0.55 -14.56
CA GLY A 161 20.28 1.79 -15.24
C GLY A 161 19.24 1.58 -16.34
N ARG A 162 18.43 0.52 -16.29
CA ARG A 162 17.36 0.26 -17.27
C ARG A 162 16.01 0.79 -16.79
N VAL A 163 15.24 1.38 -17.69
CA VAL A 163 13.86 1.81 -17.43
C VAL A 163 12.98 1.35 -18.59
N GLU A 164 11.74 0.98 -18.29
CA GLU A 164 10.73 0.69 -19.32
C GLU A 164 9.59 1.70 -19.17
N LEU A 165 9.22 2.33 -20.28
CA LEU A 165 8.00 3.11 -20.40
C LEU A 165 6.92 2.21 -21.00
N TRP A 166 5.87 1.94 -20.24
CA TRP A 166 4.62 1.38 -20.77
C TRP A 166 3.68 2.53 -21.14
N LYS A 167 3.04 2.43 -22.31
CA LYS A 167 1.98 3.33 -22.75
C LYS A 167 0.79 2.54 -23.25
N ARG A 168 -0.41 3.10 -23.05
CA ARG A 168 -1.65 2.69 -23.68
C ARG A 168 -2.15 3.87 -24.50
N ASP A 169 -2.04 3.74 -25.81
CA ASP A 169 -2.58 4.72 -26.75
C ASP A 169 -4.04 4.35 -27.02
N VAL A 170 -4.93 5.29 -26.76
CA VAL A 170 -6.35 5.14 -26.99
C VAL A 170 -6.72 6.05 -28.15
N ASP A 171 -6.91 5.46 -29.32
CA ASP A 171 -7.40 6.18 -30.50
C ASP A 171 -8.94 6.13 -30.57
N ASP A 172 -9.53 7.03 -31.35
CA ASP A 172 -10.98 7.14 -31.55
C ASP A 172 -11.58 5.92 -32.30
N SER A 173 -10.74 4.95 -32.73
CA SER A 173 -11.12 3.85 -33.63
C SER A 173 -11.39 2.52 -32.92
N GLY A 174 -11.13 2.44 -31.61
CA GLY A 174 -11.50 1.30 -30.78
C GLY A 174 -10.40 0.23 -30.66
N THR A 175 -10.30 -0.31 -29.44
CA THR A 175 -9.24 -1.18 -28.89
C THR A 175 -7.94 -0.44 -28.56
N PRO A 176 -7.67 -0.17 -27.26
CA PRO A 176 -6.42 0.44 -26.82
C PRO A 176 -5.20 -0.35 -27.28
N ARG A 177 -4.17 0.35 -27.79
CA ARG A 177 -2.90 -0.25 -28.17
C ARG A 177 -1.89 -0.04 -27.06
N GLU A 178 -1.32 -1.12 -26.56
CA GLU A 178 -0.26 -1.05 -25.56
C GLU A 178 1.12 -1.15 -26.21
N SER A 179 2.06 -0.36 -25.72
CA SER A 179 3.47 -0.41 -26.11
C SER A 179 4.37 -0.39 -24.88
N ARG A 180 5.52 -1.05 -25.00
CA ARG A 180 6.61 -1.03 -24.02
C ARG A 180 7.89 -0.57 -24.70
N THR A 181 8.45 0.51 -24.21
CA THR A 181 9.66 1.12 -24.76
C THR A 181 10.79 1.01 -23.74
N PRO A 182 11.81 0.15 -23.98
CA PRO A 182 12.97 0.08 -23.10
C PRO A 182 13.84 1.31 -23.28
N GLY A 183 14.47 1.76 -22.21
CA GLY A 183 15.39 2.88 -22.19
C GLY A 183 16.41 2.75 -21.06
N THR A 184 17.15 3.83 -20.84
CA THR A 184 18.15 3.93 -19.77
C THR A 184 17.83 5.08 -18.84
N TYR A 185 18.31 5.01 -17.60
CA TYR A 185 18.21 6.10 -16.65
C TYR A 185 19.48 6.25 -15.81
N THR A 186 19.72 7.47 -15.36
CA THR A 186 20.69 7.79 -14.32
C THR A 186 20.00 8.53 -13.19
N VAL A 187 20.61 8.50 -12.00
CA VAL A 187 20.10 9.22 -10.83
C VAL A 187 21.26 9.89 -10.09
N LYS A 188 21.13 11.19 -9.83
CA LYS A 188 22.08 11.99 -9.04
C LYS A 188 21.31 12.81 -8.02
N GLY A 189 21.44 12.45 -6.75
CA GLY A 189 20.60 13.04 -5.70
C GLY A 189 19.12 12.72 -5.97
N ARG A 190 18.31 13.76 -6.19
CA ARG A 190 16.89 13.64 -6.57
C ARG A 190 16.64 13.78 -8.06
N THR A 191 17.67 14.10 -8.83
CA THR A 191 17.59 14.28 -10.27
C THR A 191 17.60 12.92 -10.95
N VAL A 192 16.62 12.66 -11.80
CA VAL A 192 16.47 11.42 -12.58
C VAL A 192 16.50 11.79 -14.04
N GLU A 193 17.47 11.28 -14.79
CA GLU A 193 17.53 11.46 -16.24
C GLU A 193 17.10 10.16 -16.91
N VAL A 194 16.15 10.23 -17.84
CA VAL A 194 15.64 9.11 -18.61
C VAL A 194 15.97 9.32 -20.09
N LYS A 195 16.52 8.30 -20.75
CA LYS A 195 16.79 8.29 -22.18
C LYS A 195 16.07 7.13 -22.84
N LEU A 196 15.05 7.45 -23.64
CA LEU A 196 14.33 6.51 -24.49
C LEU A 196 14.97 6.44 -25.89
N PRO A 197 14.72 5.39 -26.69
CA PRO A 197 15.24 5.26 -28.04
C PRO A 197 14.76 6.40 -28.93
N ASN A 198 15.66 6.92 -29.78
CA ASN A 198 15.36 7.99 -30.73
C ASN A 198 14.81 9.29 -30.11
N ALA A 199 15.06 9.52 -28.82
CA ALA A 199 14.68 10.73 -28.09
C ALA A 199 15.88 11.34 -27.36
N ALA A 200 15.85 12.66 -27.16
CA ALA A 200 16.79 13.33 -26.27
C ALA A 200 16.55 12.88 -24.81
N PRO A 201 17.60 12.82 -23.96
CA PRO A 201 17.42 12.58 -22.54
C PRO A 201 16.50 13.62 -21.89
N VAL A 202 15.59 13.17 -21.02
CA VAL A 202 14.66 14.01 -20.28
C VAL A 202 15.03 13.94 -18.80
N THR A 203 15.25 15.10 -18.19
CA THR A 203 15.60 15.20 -16.77
C THR A 203 14.36 15.58 -15.96
N GLY A 204 14.11 14.83 -14.89
CA GLY A 204 13.06 15.06 -13.92
C GLY A 204 13.57 14.96 -12.48
N THR A 205 12.64 14.94 -11.52
CA THR A 205 12.97 14.85 -10.10
C THR A 205 11.99 13.99 -9.32
N LEU A 206 12.49 13.26 -8.33
CA LEU A 206 11.66 12.67 -7.27
C LEU A 206 11.59 13.64 -6.09
N SER A 207 10.40 14.20 -5.83
CA SER A 207 10.17 15.12 -4.72
C SER A 207 10.19 14.42 -3.37
N GLU A 208 10.36 15.19 -2.29
CA GLU A 208 10.27 14.67 -0.92
C GLU A 208 8.87 14.13 -0.59
N ALA A 209 7.83 14.62 -1.28
CA ALA A 209 6.47 14.11 -1.18
C ALA A 209 6.27 12.77 -1.92
N GLY A 210 7.26 12.32 -2.69
CA GLY A 210 7.19 11.05 -3.45
C GLY A 210 6.55 11.18 -4.84
N ALA A 211 6.45 12.38 -5.40
CA ALA A 211 6.03 12.57 -6.79
C ALA A 211 7.24 12.58 -7.72
N LEU A 212 7.21 11.77 -8.78
CA LEU A 212 8.23 11.75 -9.83
C LEU A 212 7.76 12.63 -11.00
N THR A 213 8.47 13.71 -11.29
CA THR A 213 8.01 14.69 -12.29
C THR A 213 9.08 14.96 -13.33
N PHE A 214 8.69 14.85 -14.59
CA PHE A 214 9.47 15.24 -15.76
C PHE A 214 8.72 16.35 -16.53
N PRO A 215 9.43 17.15 -17.34
CA PRO A 215 8.79 17.97 -18.37
C PRO A 215 7.90 17.13 -19.29
N GLU A 216 6.94 17.80 -19.95
CA GLU A 216 6.20 17.19 -21.05
C GLU A 216 7.16 16.74 -22.18
N PRO A 217 6.89 15.62 -22.86
CA PRO A 217 5.63 14.86 -22.83
C PRO A 217 5.54 13.75 -21.76
N LEU A 218 6.60 13.55 -20.95
CA LEU A 218 6.65 12.43 -20.00
C LEU A 218 5.79 12.72 -18.76
N GLY A 219 5.85 13.95 -18.25
CA GLY A 219 4.94 14.46 -17.21
C GLY A 219 5.17 13.87 -15.81
N GLY A 220 4.12 13.92 -14.97
CA GLY A 220 4.15 13.45 -13.58
C GLY A 220 3.75 11.98 -13.41
N PHE A 221 4.31 11.34 -12.38
CA PHE A 221 4.03 9.98 -11.96
C PHE A 221 3.91 9.86 -10.43
N THR A 222 3.04 8.97 -9.98
CA THR A 222 2.85 8.59 -8.57
C THR A 222 2.81 7.06 -8.43
N ASP A 223 2.74 6.53 -7.21
CA ASP A 223 2.59 5.09 -6.99
C ASP A 223 1.13 4.61 -6.97
N SER A 224 0.19 5.49 -7.30
CA SER A 224 -1.25 5.19 -7.35
C SER A 224 -1.76 5.24 -8.79
N PRO A 225 -2.10 4.10 -9.40
CA PRO A 225 -2.79 4.11 -10.68
C PRO A 225 -4.22 4.66 -10.52
N SER A 226 -4.70 5.37 -11.54
CA SER A 226 -6.13 5.59 -11.73
C SER A 226 -6.76 4.29 -12.26
N GLU A 227 -7.67 3.71 -11.47
CA GLU A 227 -8.23 2.35 -11.66
C GLU A 227 -9.77 2.31 -11.63
N CYS A 228 -10.40 3.41 -11.27
CA CYS A 228 -11.85 3.53 -11.25
C CYS A 228 -12.23 4.65 -12.21
N ASP A 229 -13.26 4.41 -13.01
CA ASP A 229 -13.83 5.42 -13.87
C ASP A 229 -14.41 6.56 -13.00
N ALA A 230 -14.28 7.79 -13.48
CA ALA A 230 -14.86 8.97 -12.85
C ALA A 230 -16.36 9.07 -13.10
#